data_AF-A0A2C1K542-F1
#
_entry.id   AF-A0A2C1K542-F1
#
_cell.length_a   1.000
_cell.length_b   1.000
_cell.length_c   1.000
_cell.angle_alpha   90.00
_cell.angle_beta   90.00
_cell.angle_gamma   90.00
#
_symmetry.space_group_name_H-M   'P 1'
#
loop_
_entity.id
_entity.type
_entity.pdbx_description
1 polymer ?
#
loop_
_entity_poly.entity_id
_entity_poly.type
_entity_poly.pdbx_seq_one_letter_code
_entity_poly.pdbx_strand_id
1 'polypeptide(L)' 'MNVLNYKDQIQLIAHWLKTSKVEVIEGSVNKEIIRYNLRMEFDIQDEEVVDDVYDSVIK' A
#
# COMPACT_ATOMS: atom_id res chain seq x y z
N MET A 1 -9.08 -14.19 18.79
CA MET A 1 -8.93 -13.65 17.42
C MET A 1 -8.25 -12.30 17.56
N ASN A 2 -6.96 -12.20 17.26
CA ASN A 2 -6.33 -10.88 17.12
C ASN A 2 -6.83 -10.33 15.79
N VAL A 3 -7.84 -9.46 15.88
CA VAL A 3 -8.19 -8.56 14.80
C VAL A 3 -6.93 -7.73 14.60
N LEU A 4 -6.20 -7.99 13.50
CA LEU A 4 -5.07 -7.15 13.11
C LEU A 4 -5.54 -5.71 13.16
N ASN A 5 -4.83 -4.87 13.92
CA ASN A 5 -5.20 -3.48 14.02
C ASN A 5 -5.06 -2.87 12.61
N TYR A 6 -5.92 -1.93 12.25
CA TYR A 6 -5.95 -1.35 10.90
C TYR A 6 -4.55 -0.91 10.43
N LYS A 7 -3.75 -0.33 11.33
CA LYS A 7 -2.35 0.06 11.07
C LYS A 7 -1.42 -1.10 10.69
N ASP A 8 -1.59 -2.26 11.30
CA ASP A 8 -0.76 -3.44 11.01
C ASP A 8 -1.06 -3.96 9.59
N GLN A 9 -2.33 -3.87 9.15
CA GLN A 9 -2.73 -4.24 7.80
C GLN A 9 -2.12 -3.31 6.75
N ILE A 10 -2.14 -1.99 6.99
CA ILE A 10 -1.51 -0.99 6.11
C ILE A 10 0.00 -1.27 5.98
N GLN A 11 0.68 -1.57 7.08
CA GLN A 11 2.12 -1.88 7.05
C GLN A 11 2.44 -3.15 6.27
N LEU A 12 1.61 -4.21 6.43
CA LEU A 12 1.79 -5.46 5.68
C LEU A 12 1.59 -5.25 4.17
N ILE A 13 0.56 -4.49 3.79
CA ILE A 13 0.28 -4.19 2.38
C ILE A 13 1.38 -3.31 1.78
N ALA A 14 1.82 -2.28 2.50
CA ALA A 14 2.93 -1.43 2.08
C ALA A 14 4.23 -2.23 1.91
N HIS A 15 4.54 -3.14 2.83
CA HIS A 15 5.70 -4.01 2.72
C HIS A 15 5.62 -4.96 1.52
N TRP A 16 4.44 -5.55 1.28
CA TRP A 16 4.20 -6.38 0.11
C TRP A 16 4.38 -5.59 -1.19
N LEU A 17 3.87 -4.35 -1.26
CA LEU A 17 4.04 -3.48 -2.42
C LEU A 17 5.52 -3.15 -2.67
N LYS A 18 6.28 -2.77 -1.62
CA LYS A 18 7.73 -2.49 -1.71
C LYS A 18 8.54 -3.69 -2.21
N THR A 19 8.13 -4.91 -1.85
CA THR A 19 8.90 -6.13 -2.14
C THR A 19 8.50 -6.80 -3.46
N SER A 20 7.24 -6.64 -3.87
CA SER A 20 6.65 -7.49 -4.91
C SER A 20 6.27 -6.75 -6.20
N LYS A 21 6.01 -5.43 -6.13
CA LYS A 21 5.31 -4.71 -7.23
C LYS A 21 5.82 -3.31 -7.51
N VAL A 22 6.34 -2.59 -6.53
CA VAL A 22 6.82 -1.22 -6.68
C VAL A 22 8.34 -1.23 -6.62
N GLU A 23 9.00 -1.13 -7.77
CA GLU A 23 10.39 -0.70 -7.78
C GLU A 23 10.42 0.74 -7.28
N VAL A 24 10.91 0.93 -6.05
CA VAL A 24 11.19 2.26 -5.50
C VAL A 24 12.43 2.77 -6.22
N ILE A 25 12.24 3.28 -7.43
CA ILE A 25 13.27 4.02 -8.16
C ILE A 25 13.33 5.39 -7.49
N GLU A 26 14.51 5.73 -6.95
CA GLU A 26 14.83 6.94 -6.18
C GLU A 26 13.85 8.11 -6.38
N GLY A 27 12.87 8.23 -5.48
CA GLY A 27 12.04 9.43 -5.35
C GLY A 27 10.72 9.48 -6.13
N SER A 28 10.35 8.48 -6.94
CA SER A 28 9.04 8.47 -7.61
C SER A 28 8.29 7.16 -7.43
N VAL A 29 7.57 7.03 -6.30
CA VAL A 29 6.52 6.01 -6.17
C VAL A 29 5.29 6.54 -6.89
N ASN A 30 4.79 5.82 -7.90
CA ASN A 30 3.57 6.24 -8.58
C ASN A 30 2.34 5.79 -7.78
N LYS A 31 1.61 6.75 -7.21
CA LYS A 31 0.37 6.52 -6.45
C LYS A 31 -0.69 5.77 -7.25
N GLU A 32 -0.74 5.93 -8.57
CA GLU A 32 -1.67 5.18 -9.43
C GLU A 32 -1.34 3.69 -9.47
N ILE A 33 -0.05 3.32 -9.42
CA ILE A 33 0.38 1.91 -9.35
C ILE A 33 -0.07 1.31 -8.01
N ILE A 34 0.07 2.06 -6.91
CA ILE A 34 -0.41 1.62 -5.59
C ILE A 34 -1.92 1.44 -5.62
N ARG A 35 -2.68 2.45 -6.08
CA ARG A 35 -4.14 2.38 -6.20
C ARG A 35 -4.59 1.17 -7.05
N TYR A 36 -3.93 0.94 -8.18
CA TYR A 36 -4.23 -0.19 -9.07
C TYR A 36 -4.01 -1.53 -8.36
N ASN A 37 -2.86 -1.73 -7.72
CA ASN A 37 -2.56 -2.98 -7.01
C ASN A 37 -3.47 -3.19 -5.80
N LEU A 38 -3.77 -2.13 -5.04
CA LEU A 38 -4.72 -2.19 -3.92
C LEU A 38 -6.11 -2.66 -4.36
N ARG A 39 -6.59 -2.14 -5.48
CA ARG A 39 -7.86 -2.55 -6.06
C ARG A 39 -7.83 -3.99 -6.58
N MET A 40 -6.77 -4.38 -7.26
CA MET A 40 -6.68 -5.71 -7.89
C MET A 40 -6.48 -6.84 -6.89
N GLU A 41 -5.69 -6.62 -5.84
CA GLU A 41 -5.24 -7.67 -4.93
C GLU A 41 -6.00 -7.68 -3.61
N PHE A 42 -6.53 -6.53 -3.18
CA PHE A 42 -7.18 -6.37 -1.88
C PHE A 42 -8.62 -5.85 -1.96
N ASP A 43 -9.14 -5.56 -3.17
CA ASP A 43 -10.43 -4.89 -3.42
C ASP A 43 -10.60 -3.58 -2.63
N ILE A 44 -9.48 -2.91 -2.35
CA ILE A 44 -9.46 -1.63 -1.65
C ILE A 44 -9.64 -0.52 -2.69
N GLN A 45 -10.72 0.24 -2.53
CA GLN A 45 -11.06 1.39 -3.39
C GLN A 45 -11.13 2.70 -2.60
N ASP A 46 -11.01 2.62 -1.28
CA ASP A 46 -11.03 3.76 -0.38
C ASP A 46 -9.76 4.61 -0.58
N GLU A 47 -9.95 5.88 -0.94
CA GLU A 47 -8.83 6.80 -1.16
C GLU A 47 -8.04 7.09 0.12
N GLU A 48 -8.67 7.10 1.29
CA GLU A 48 -7.95 7.32 2.55
C GLU A 48 -6.96 6.17 2.81
N VAL A 49 -7.38 4.93 2.54
CA VAL A 49 -6.51 3.75 2.65
C VAL A 49 -5.36 3.78 1.64
N VAL A 50 -5.65 4.20 0.41
CA VAL A 50 -4.62 4.35 -0.65
C VAL A 50 -3.57 5.36 -0.23
N ASP A 51 -3.99 6.46 0.39
CA ASP A 51 -3.11 7.52 0.87
C ASP A 51 -2.24 7.04 2.04
N ASP A 52 -2.84 6.36 3.02
CA ASP A 52 -2.14 5.75 4.15
C ASP A 52 -1.07 4.74 3.69
N VAL A 53 -1.41 3.90 2.71
CA VAL A 53 -0.48 2.91 2.13
C VAL A 53 0.63 3.62 1.35
N TYR A 54 0.31 4.62 0.54
CA TYR A 54 1.27 5.39 -0.24
C TYR A 54 2.30 6.09 0.67
N ASP A 55 1.83 6.76 1.72
CA ASP A 55 2.69 7.39 2.72
C ASP A 55 3.59 6.37 3.43
N SER A 56 3.07 5.16 3.70
CA SER A 56 3.83 4.06 4.31
C SER A 56 4.84 3.43 3.34
N VAL A 57 4.62 3.54 2.03
CA VAL A 57 5.58 3.08 1.00
C VAL A 57 6.72 4.09 0.83
N ILE A 58 6.46 5.38 0.97
CA ILE A 58 7.47 6.44 0.81
C ILE A 58 8.31 6.64 2.07
N LYS A 59 7.71 6.54 3.26
CA LYS A 59 8.43 6.54 4.53
C LYS A 59 9.28 5.28 4.71
#